data_AF-A0A4R2HBS7-F1
#
_entry.id   AF-A0A4R2HBS7-F1
#
_cell.length_a   1.000
_cell.length_b   1.000
_cell.length_c   1.000
_cell.angle_alpha   90.00
_cell.angle_beta   90.00
_cell.angle_gamma   90.00
#
_symmetry.space_group_name_H-M   'P 1'
#
loop_
_entity.id
_entity.type
_entity.pdbx_description
1 polymer ?
#
loop_
_entity_poly.entity_id
_entity_poly.type
_entity_poly.pdbx_seq_one_letter_code
_entity_poly.pdbx_strand_id
1 'polypeptide(L)' 'MKKEIQEFSEQFKRTIIEEVSCGAISKEAARRRYGIKGKSSILNWQRNYERYGKCSLSLYFDPIP' A
#
# COMPACT_ATOMS: atom_id res chain seq x y z
N MET A 1 -15.56 -12.41 13.39
CA MET A 1 -14.28 -12.56 12.67
C MET A 1 -13.41 -11.35 13.01
N LYS A 2 -12.28 -11.54 13.70
CA LYS A 2 -11.33 -10.46 13.98
C LYS A 2 -10.59 -10.13 12.68
N LYS A 3 -10.74 -8.91 12.17
CA LYS A 3 -9.92 -8.42 11.05
C LYS A 3 -8.51 -8.21 11.60
N GLU A 4 -7.59 -9.08 11.21
CA GLU A 4 -6.18 -8.93 11.55
C GLU A 4 -5.64 -7.76 10.73
N ILE A 5 -5.37 -6.64 11.39
CA ILE A 5 -4.83 -5.44 10.75
C ILE A 5 -3.34 -5.70 10.54
N GLN A 6 -2.93 -5.90 9.30
CA GLN A 6 -1.51 -6.01 8.97
C GLN A 6 -0.90 -4.60 9.04
N GLU A 7 -0.20 -4.32 10.14
CA GLU A 7 0.53 -3.06 10.29
C GLU A 7 1.77 -3.06 9.40
N PHE A 8 1.61 -2.59 8.17
CA PHE A 8 2.76 -2.24 7.35
C PHE A 8 3.32 -0.90 7.82
N SER A 9 4.61 -0.85 8.16
CA SER A 9 5.29 0.39 8.52
C SER A 9 5.15 1.43 7.40
N GLU A 10 5.04 2.71 7.77
CA GLU A 10 4.92 3.82 6.80
C GLU A 10 6.02 3.77 5.74
N GLN A 11 7.26 3.53 6.17
CA GLN A 11 8.43 3.43 5.30
C GLN A 11 8.26 2.33 4.24
N PHE A 12 7.69 1.19 4.63
CA PHE A 12 7.45 0.08 3.71
C PHE A 12 6.40 0.43 2.65
N LYS A 13 5.24 0.98 3.08
CA LYS A 13 4.21 1.44 2.15
C LYS A 13 4.76 2.51 1.21
N ARG A 14 5.59 3.42 1.73
CA ARG A 14 6.21 4.49 0.96
C ARG A 14 7.12 3.96 -0.13
N THR A 15 8.03 3.04 0.19
CA THR A 15 8.93 2.43 -0.80
C THR A 15 8.14 1.81 -1.95
N ILE A 16 7.08 1.07 -1.63
CA ILE A 16 6.22 0.44 -2.64
C ILE A 16 5.56 1.48 -3.54
N ILE A 17 5.03 2.55 -2.94
CA ILE A 17 4.34 3.62 -3.66
C ILE A 17 5.30 4.42 -4.52
N GLU A 18 6.52 4.70 -4.04
CA GLU A 18 7.56 5.37 -4.82
C GLU A 18 7.98 4.50 -6.02
N GLU A 19 8.20 3.19 -5.85
CA GLU A 19 8.53 2.30 -6.98
C GLU A 19 7.40 2.20 -8.01
N VAL A 20 6.14 2.12 -7.55
CA VAL A 20 4.97 2.06 -8.44
C VAL A 20 4.72 3.40 -9.14
N SER A 21 4.91 4.52 -8.45
CA SER A 21 4.73 5.88 -8.99
C SER A 21 5.84 6.24 -9.99
N CYS A 22 7.08 5.81 -9.72
CA CYS A 22 8.20 5.93 -10.64
C CYS A 22 8.05 5.05 -11.89
N GLY A 23 7.09 4.11 -11.89
CA GLY A 23 6.89 3.16 -12.98
C GLY A 23 7.93 2.03 -13.01
N ALA A 24 8.73 1.87 -11.95
CA ALA A 24 9.74 0.81 -11.83
C ALA A 24 9.07 -0.57 -11.76
N ILE A 25 7.92 -0.67 -11.07
CA ILE A 25 7.13 -1.90 -10.98
C ILE A 25 5.63 -1.61 -11.13
N SER A 26 4.91 -2.56 -11.73
CA SER A 26 3.44 -2.52 -11.77
C SER A 26 2.82 -2.85 -10.40
N LYS A 27 1.61 -2.36 -10.14
CA LYS A 27 0.85 -2.67 -8.91
C LYS A 27 0.74 -4.17 -8.63
N GLU A 28 0.45 -4.97 -9.65
CA GLU A 28 0.41 -6.45 -9.52
C GLU A 28 1.78 -7.05 -9.21
N ALA A 29 2.86 -6.50 -9.79
CA ALA A 29 4.22 -6.96 -9.53
C ALA A 29 4.65 -6.62 -8.10
N ALA A 30 4.37 -5.41 -7.63
CA ALA A 30 4.56 -5.00 -6.24
C ALA A 30 3.78 -5.91 -5.29
N ARG A 31 2.50 -6.20 -5.60
CA ARG A 31 1.67 -7.10 -4.79
C ARG A 31 2.31 -8.47 -4.62
N ARG A 32 2.77 -9.08 -5.72
CA ARG A 32 3.46 -10.38 -5.70
C ARG A 32 4.81 -10.32 -4.99
N ARG A 33 5.61 -9.28 -5.27
CA ARG A 33 6.96 -9.10 -4.71
C ARG A 33 6.93 -8.92 -3.18
N TYR A 34 5.94 -8.20 -2.67
CA TYR A 34 5.80 -7.88 -1.26
C TYR A 34 4.77 -8.75 -0.52
N GLY A 35 4.19 -9.76 -1.18
CA GLY A 35 3.25 -10.70 -0.55
C GLY A 35 1.93 -10.07 -0.09
N ILE A 36 1.51 -8.96 -0.70
CA ILE A 36 0.30 -8.24 -0.30
C ILE A 36 -0.92 -9.04 -0.78
N LYS A 37 -1.79 -9.44 0.15
CA LYS A 37 -2.98 -10.25 -0.18
C LYS A 37 -4.06 -9.43 -0.91
N GLY A 38 -4.20 -8.15 -0.56
CA GLY A 38 -5.21 -7.26 -1.13
C GLY A 38 -4.90 -6.81 -2.57
N LYS A 39 -5.74 -7.22 -3.53
CA LYS A 39 -5.72 -6.74 -4.93
C LYS A 39 -5.75 -5.21 -5.03
N SER A 40 -6.47 -4.56 -4.11
CA SER A 40 -6.70 -3.12 -4.12
C SER A 40 -5.86 -2.35 -3.10
N SER A 41 -5.08 -3.00 -2.23
CA SER A 41 -4.32 -2.31 -1.17
C SER A 41 -3.34 -1.29 -1.73
N ILE A 42 -2.50 -1.70 -2.70
CA ILE A 42 -1.52 -0.79 -3.32
C ILE A 42 -2.21 0.34 -4.08
N LEU A 43 -3.31 0.06 -4.78
CA LEU A 43 -4.11 1.09 -5.46
C LEU A 43 -4.66 2.11 -4.47
N ASN A 44 -5.15 1.64 -3.32
CA ASN A 44 -5.75 2.49 -2.31
C ASN A 44 -4.69 3.34 -1.62
N TRP A 45 -3.53 2.77 -1.28
CA TRP A 45 -2.36 3.52 -0.80
C TRP A 45 -1.94 4.59 -1.79
N GLN A 46 -1.92 4.28 -3.09
CA GLN A 46 -1.52 5.22 -4.13
C GLN A 46 -2.50 6.39 -4.20
N ARG A 47 -3.80 6.11 -4.26
CA ARG A 47 -4.84 7.14 -4.26
C ARG A 47 -4.78 8.01 -3.01
N ASN A 48 -4.58 7.41 -1.84
CA ASN A 48 -4.51 8.15 -0.59
C ASN A 48 -3.26 9.03 -0.54
N TYR A 49 -2.13 8.52 -1.03
CA TYR A 49 -0.87 9.25 -1.12
C TYR A 49 -0.95 10.42 -2.10
N GLU A 50 -1.58 10.25 -3.26
CA GLU A 50 -1.82 11.33 -4.23
C GLU A 50 -2.76 12.40 -3.66
N ARG A 51 -3.72 12.02 -2.82
CA ARG A 51 -4.73 12.93 -2.27
C ARG A 51 -4.29 13.67 -1.00
N TYR A 52 -3.58 13.00 -0.10
CA TYR A 52 -3.25 13.49 1.24
C TYR A 52 -1.74 13.53 1.52
N GLY A 53 -0.89 13.10 0.59
CA GLY A 53 0.56 13.07 0.73
C GLY A 53 1.06 11.96 1.67
N LYS A 54 2.32 12.06 2.08
CA LYS A 54 3.04 11.04 2.88
C LYS A 54 2.31 10.63 4.17
N CYS A 55 1.67 11.58 4.86
CA CYS A 55 0.94 11.34 6.11
C CYS A 55 -0.22 10.35 5.95
N SER A 56 -0.72 10.16 4.72
CA SER A 56 -1.81 9.24 4.44
C SER A 56 -1.43 7.77 4.63
N LEU A 57 -0.14 7.45 4.58
CA LEU A 57 0.37 6.07 4.67
C LEU A 57 0.41 5.55 6.11
N SER A 58 0.57 6.45 7.09
CA SER A 58 0.53 6.09 8.51
C SER A 58 -0.89 5.97 9.07
N LEU A 59 -1.84 6.73 8.52
CA LEU A 59 -3.23 6.79 9.02
C LEU A 59 -4.16 5.70 8.44
N TYR A 60 -3.74 5.00 7.40
CA TYR A 60 -4.60 4.05 6.69
C TYR A 60 -4.23 2.60 7.02
N PHE A 61 -5.08 1.95 7.81
CA PHE A 61 -5.04 0.52 8.07
C PHE A 61 -5.86 -0.21 7.00
N ASP A 62 -5.26 -1.14 6.25
CA ASP A 62 -5.99 -1.94 5.27
C ASP A 62 -6.87 -2.97 5.99
N PRO A 63 -8.21 -2.85 5.91
CA PRO A 63 -9.04 -3.98 6.30
C PRO A 63 -8.83 -5.09 5.26
N ILE A 64 -8.15 -6.16 5.66
CA ILE A 64 -8.08 -7.39 4.86
C ILE A 64 -9.53 -7.88 4.68
N PRO A 65 -10.02 -8.06 3.43
CA PRO A 65 -11.33 -8.68 3.19
C PRO A 65 -11.34 -10.15 3.60
#